data_AF-A0A7X6XXF1-F1
#
_entry.id   AF-A0A7X6XXF1-F1
#
_cell.length_a   1.000
_cell.length_b   1.000
_cell.length_c   1.000
_cell.angle_alpha   90.00
_cell.angle_beta   90.00
_cell.angle_gamma   90.00
#
_symmetry.space_group_name_H-M   'P 1'
#
loop_
_entity.id
_entity.type
_entity.pdbx_description
1 polymer ?
#
loop_
_entity_poly.entity_id
_entity_poly.type
_entity_poly.pdbx_seq_one_letter_code
_entity_poly.pdbx_strand_id
1 'polypeptide(L)' 'AMGATTLQKRFRNAGIDIKVVNTSIDALPADAKLVVTHNSLKSRAQSVAANAEIIAIDNFLGAPEYDGLVERFK' A
#
# COMPACT_ATOMS: atom_id res chain seq x y z
N ALA A 1 -3.30 -10.37 -5.66
CA ALA A 1 -4.55 -9.78 -5.12
C ALA A 1 -4.79 -8.44 -5.81
N MET A 2 -6.03 -8.15 -6.19
CA MET A 2 -6.38 -7.10 -7.16
C MET A 2 -5.87 -5.68 -6.81
N GLY A 3 -5.81 -5.30 -5.53
CA GLY A 3 -5.37 -3.95 -5.10
C GLY A 3 -3.91 -3.63 -5.43
N ALA A 4 -2.98 -4.56 -5.14
CA ALA A 4 -1.56 -4.37 -5.42
C ALA A 4 -1.29 -4.18 -6.93
N THR A 5 -1.97 -4.94 -7.77
CA THR A 5 -1.85 -4.82 -9.23
C THR A 5 -2.39 -3.48 -9.73
N THR A 6 -3.50 -2.98 -9.16
CA THR A 6 -4.05 -1.67 -9.50
C THR A 6 -3.09 -0.55 -9.11
N LEU A 7 -2.58 -0.55 -7.87
CA LEU A 7 -1.62 0.45 -7.39
C LEU A 7 -0.34 0.43 -8.24
N GLN A 8 0.19 -0.76 -8.52
CA GLN A 8 1.39 -0.94 -9.35
C GLN A 8 1.20 -0.36 -10.75
N LYS A 9 0.04 -0.61 -11.37
CA LYS A 9 -0.29 -0.03 -12.67
C LYS A 9 -0.34 1.49 -12.60
N ARG A 10 -0.94 2.07 -11.55
CA ARG A 10 -1.03 3.52 -11.38
C ARG A 10 0.35 4.18 -11.21
N PHE A 11 1.21 3.64 -10.35
CA PHE A 11 2.59 4.12 -10.21
C PHE A 11 3.36 4.03 -11.52
N ARG A 12 3.27 2.89 -12.21
CA ARG A 12 3.94 2.72 -13.51
C ARG A 12 3.43 3.69 -14.57
N ASN A 13 2.12 3.95 -14.62
CA ASN A 13 1.52 4.94 -15.53
C ASN A 13 1.95 6.37 -15.21
N ALA A 14 2.21 6.67 -13.94
CA ALA A 14 2.73 7.96 -13.48
C ALA A 14 4.25 8.11 -13.65
N GLY A 15 4.96 7.06 -14.10
CA GLY A 15 6.42 7.08 -14.25
C GLY A 15 7.18 6.85 -12.93
N ILE A 16 6.51 6.34 -11.90
CA ILE A 16 7.05 6.14 -10.56
C ILE A 16 7.59 4.71 -10.46
N ASP A 17 8.91 4.58 -10.23
CA ASP A 17 9.58 3.28 -10.10
C ASP A 17 9.53 2.75 -8.65
N ILE A 18 8.33 2.39 -8.19
CA ILE A 18 8.11 1.78 -6.88
C ILE A 18 7.65 0.34 -7.06
N LYS A 19 8.35 -0.59 -6.39
CA LYS A 19 8.01 -2.01 -6.38
C LYS A 19 6.85 -2.26 -5.42
N VAL A 20 5.68 -2.55 -5.97
CA VAL A 20 4.50 -2.95 -5.20
C VAL A 20 4.50 -4.46 -5.04
N VAL A 21 4.51 -4.95 -3.80
CA VAL A 21 4.47 -6.38 -3.49
C VAL A 21 3.24 -6.67 -2.63
N ASN A 22 2.51 -7.73 -2.97
CA ASN A 22 1.43 -8.24 -2.16
C ASN A 22 1.99 -9.31 -1.20
N THR A 23 1.90 -9.08 0.10
CA THR A 23 2.29 -10.05 1.13
C THR A 23 1.26 -10.06 2.26
N SER A 24 1.25 -11.13 3.05
CA SER A 24 0.42 -11.23 4.26
C SER A 24 0.95 -10.28 5.35
N ILE A 25 0.07 -9.79 6.23
CA ILE A 25 0.46 -8.87 7.32
C ILE A 25 1.56 -9.47 8.19
N ASP A 26 1.47 -10.76 8.52
CA ASP A 26 2.47 -11.44 9.36
C ASP A 26 3.80 -11.68 8.62
N ALA A 27 3.83 -11.50 7.30
CA ALA A 27 5.01 -11.63 6.44
C ALA A 27 5.40 -10.28 5.79
N LEU A 28 5.02 -9.17 6.42
CA LEU A 28 5.48 -7.84 6.02
C LEU A 28 6.99 -7.73 6.25
N PRO A 29 7.77 -7.36 5.23
CA PRO A 29 9.20 -7.26 5.40
C PRO A 29 9.55 -5.99 6.18
N ALA A 30 10.63 -6.05 6.97
CA ALA A 30 11.02 -4.95 7.86
C ALA A 30 11.52 -3.70 7.11
N ASP A 31 11.87 -3.84 5.84
CA ASP A 31 12.27 -2.76 4.93
C ASP A 31 11.07 -2.10 4.23
N ALA A 32 9.84 -2.56 4.48
CA ALA A 32 8.64 -1.93 3.96
C ALA A 32 8.56 -0.49 4.48
N LYS A 33 8.55 0.48 3.56
CA LYS A 33 8.37 1.90 3.90
C LYS A 33 6.90 2.32 3.91
N LEU A 34 6.08 1.64 3.10
CA LEU A 34 4.66 1.93 2.93
C LEU A 34 3.88 0.61 2.92
N VAL A 35 2.85 0.53 3.74
CA VAL A 35 1.93 -0.62 3.80
C VAL A 35 0.52 -0.12 3.55
N VAL A 36 -0.12 -0.66 2.51
CA VAL A 36 -1.52 -0.36 2.21
C VAL A 36 -2.38 -1.56 2.60
N THR A 37 -3.34 -1.33 3.49
CA THR A 37 -4.18 -2.40 4.06
C THR A 37 -5.61 -1.92 4.27
N HIS A 38 -6.54 -2.84 4.55
CA HIS A 38 -7.91 -2.46 4.90
C HIS A 38 -7.96 -1.80 6.29
N ASN A 39 -8.88 -0.86 6.50
CA ASN A 39 -9.04 -0.15 7.77
C ASN A 39 -9.17 -1.10 8.99
N SER A 40 -9.91 -2.21 8.85
CA SER A 40 -10.04 -3.24 9.89
C SER A 40 -8.73 -3.91 10.30
N LEU A 41 -7.71 -3.89 9.44
CA LEU A 41 -6.42 -4.54 9.64
C LEU A 41 -5.29 -3.54 9.96
N LYS A 42 -5.60 -2.24 9.96
CA LYS A 42 -4.64 -1.16 10.23
C LYS A 42 -3.86 -1.39 11.51
N SER A 43 -4.55 -1.66 12.62
CA SER A 43 -3.92 -1.87 13.93
C SER A 43 -2.94 -3.05 13.94
N ARG A 44 -3.27 -4.13 13.23
CA ARG A 44 -2.41 -5.31 13.12
C ARG A 44 -1.19 -5.02 12.27
N ALA A 45 -1.39 -4.38 11.12
CA ALA A 45 -0.28 -3.97 10.27
C ALA A 45 0.67 -3.02 11.01
N GLN A 46 0.14 -2.12 11.85
CA GLN A 46 0.94 -1.15 12.61
C GLN A 46 1.77 -1.80 13.72
N SER A 47 1.26 -2.91 14.26
CA SER A 47 2.00 -3.71 15.23
C SER A 47 3.16 -4.48 14.58
N VAL A 48 3.00 -4.95 13.34
CA VAL A 48 4.05 -5.71 12.62
C VAL A 48 5.06 -4.78 11.96
N ALA A 49 4.58 -3.75 11.26
CA ALA A 49 5.37 -2.81 10.48
C ALA A 49 5.29 -1.41 11.10
N ALA A 50 5.70 -1.28 12.37
CA ALA A 50 5.68 -0.02 13.10
C ALA A 50 6.56 1.08 12.47
N ASN A 51 7.58 0.69 11.72
CA ASN A 51 8.48 1.59 10.99
C ASN A 51 7.93 2.02 9.62
N ALA A 52 6.88 1.36 9.13
CA ALA A 52 6.28 1.65 7.84
C ALA A 52 5.13 2.64 7.99
N GLU A 53 4.94 3.48 6.97
CA GLU A 53 3.75 4.30 6.87
C GLU A 53 2.55 3.43 6.47
N ILE A 54 1.53 3.37 7.33
CA ILE A 54 0.36 2.52 7.11
C ILE A 54 -0.82 3.32 6.62
N ILE A 55 -1.24 3.02 5.40
CA ILE A 55 -2.40 3.62 4.77
C ILE A 55 -3.54 2.61 4.82
N ALA A 56 -4.54 2.95 5.61
CA ALA A 56 -5.80 2.24 5.68
C ALA A 56 -6.72 2.71 4.56
N ILE A 57 -7.26 1.77 3.80
CA ILE A 57 -8.25 2.01 2.76
C ILE A 57 -9.52 1.21 3.05
N ASP A 58 -10.67 1.68 2.59
CA ASP A 58 -11.93 0.94 2.71
C ASP A 58 -12.21 0.05 1.50
N ASN A 59 -11.63 0.34 0.32
CA ASN A 59 -11.87 -0.47 -0.88
C ASN A 59 -10.64 -0.61 -1.80
N PHE A 60 -10.17 -1.84 -2.00
CA PHE A 60 -8.99 -2.14 -2.82
C PHE A 60 -9.14 -1.83 -4.32
N LEU A 61 -10.36 -1.68 -4.83
CA LEU A 61 -10.64 -1.41 -6.24
C LEU A 61 -10.78 0.07 -6.56
N GLY A 62 -11.15 0.89 -5.58
CA GLY A 62 -11.58 2.28 -5.78
C GLY A 62 -11.22 3.19 -4.62
N ALA A 63 -10.08 2.96 -3.99
CA ALA A 63 -9.53 3.80 -2.94
C ALA A 63 -9.01 5.13 -3.55
N PRO A 64 -9.61 6.30 -3.27
CA PRO A 64 -9.07 7.60 -3.68
C PRO A 64 -7.67 7.85 -3.09
N GLU A 65 -7.32 7.17 -2.01
CA GLU A 65 -5.99 7.19 -1.40
C GLU A 65 -4.89 6.74 -2.37
N TYR A 66 -5.22 5.88 -3.35
CA TYR A 66 -4.27 5.49 -4.37
C TYR A 66 -3.86 6.65 -5.27
N ASP A 67 -4.79 7.54 -5.63
CA ASP A 67 -4.47 8.72 -6.44
C ASP A 67 -3.61 9.70 -5.65
N GLY A 68 -3.96 9.95 -4.38
CA GLY A 68 -3.13 10.78 -3.50
C GLY A 68 -1.72 10.21 -3.28
N LEU A 69 -1.58 8.89 -3.19
CA LEU A 69 -0.28 8.23 -3.13
C LEU A 69 0.52 8.45 -4.41
N VAL A 70 -0.12 8.27 -5.56
CA VAL A 70 0.53 8.47 -6.87
C VAL A 70 0.98 9.92 -7.00
N GLU A 71 0.16 10.91 -6.64
CA GLU A 71 0.55 12.32 -6.67
C GLU A 71 1.68 12.66 -5.68
N ARG A 72 1.67 12.05 -4.50
CA ARG A 72 2.71 12.28 -3.49
C ARG A 72 4.08 11.74 -3.90
N PHE A 73 4.13 10.69 -4.72
CA PHE A 73 5.36 10.04 -5.20
C PHE A 73 5.72 10.41 -6.65
N LYS A 74 4.94 11.27 -7.31
CA LYS A 74 5.21 11.81 -8.64
C LYS A 74 6.31 12.87 -8.59
#